data_AF-A0A7J6ESE8-F1
#
_entry.id   AF-A0A7J6ESE8-F1
#
_cell.length_a   1.000
_cell.length_b   1.000
_cell.length_c   1.000
_cell.angle_alpha   90.00
_cell.angle_beta   90.00
_cell.angle_gamma   90.00
#
_symmetry.space_group_name_H-M   'P 1'
#
loop_
_entity.id
_entity.type
_entity.pdbx_description
1 polymer ?
#
loop_
_entity_poly.entity_id
_entity_poly.type
_entity_poly.pdbx_seq_one_letter_code
_entity_poly.pdbx_strand_id
1 'polypeptide(L)'
;MVKHHQTTSANQEQEEEEDIYNILLPNVGDLPLTPPSAVQSNFISYFAPDFLKPMHDQYVYRHANGLCVIGLASTHLAFKEQEGGGGGITAVDFNVGKSNRSEMKVYEFSTFFLHKDWIMEQWEKNYYISSIVGATNGSSLVVMSEGTPYTEQSYKVSESFPYKWINKKWKEGFHVTSMTIAGN
;
A
#
# COMPACT_ATOMS: atom_id res chain seq x y z
N MET A 1 -17.25 -9.09 56.52
CA MET A 1 -16.04 -8.47 55.94
C MET A 1 -16.17 -8.58 54.42
N VAL A 2 -16.78 -7.58 53.79
CA VAL A 2 -17.05 -7.58 52.34
C VAL A 2 -15.90 -6.84 51.67
N LYS A 3 -15.12 -7.52 50.84
CA LYS A 3 -14.09 -6.86 50.03
C LYS A 3 -14.79 -6.15 48.86
N HIS A 4 -14.69 -4.83 48.84
CA HIS A 4 -15.04 -4.02 47.66
C HIS A 4 -14.17 -4.46 46.48
N HIS A 5 -14.80 -5.00 45.46
CA HIS A 5 -14.19 -5.29 44.17
C HIS A 5 -15.00 -4.54 43.13
N GLN A 6 -14.67 -3.26 42.90
CA GLN A 6 -15.09 -2.52 41.72
C GLN A 6 -14.26 -1.23 41.61
N THR A 7 -14.01 -0.83 40.35
CA THR A 7 -13.33 0.39 39.90
C THR A 7 -11.80 0.32 39.68
N THR A 8 -11.32 -0.67 38.92
CA THR A 8 -9.98 -0.61 38.29
C THR A 8 -10.04 -0.71 36.76
N SER A 9 -10.99 -1.48 36.20
CA SER A 9 -11.04 -1.76 34.76
C SER A 9 -11.43 -0.58 33.87
N ALA A 10 -12.39 0.26 34.28
CA ALA A 10 -12.88 1.35 33.41
C ALA A 10 -11.86 2.48 33.19
N ASN A 11 -11.06 2.82 34.21
CA ASN A 11 -10.02 3.85 34.11
C ASN A 11 -8.84 3.37 33.26
N GLN A 12 -8.42 2.11 33.46
CA GLN A 12 -7.36 1.51 32.65
C GLN A 12 -7.78 1.40 31.17
N GLU A 13 -9.05 1.09 30.92
CA GLU A 13 -9.58 1.01 29.56
C GLU A 13 -9.66 2.36 28.84
N GLN A 14 -9.90 3.47 29.58
CA GLN A 14 -9.89 4.81 29.01
C GLN A 14 -8.48 5.31 28.71
N GLU A 15 -7.53 5.08 29.62
CA GLU A 15 -6.12 5.44 29.41
C GLU A 15 -5.54 4.67 28.20
N GLU A 16 -5.82 3.36 28.08
CA GLU A 16 -5.39 2.58 26.92
C GLU A 16 -5.96 3.13 25.59
N GLU A 17 -7.19 3.64 25.59
CA GLU A 17 -7.82 4.18 24.38
C GLU A 17 -7.25 5.55 23.98
N GLU A 18 -6.94 6.42 24.95
CA GLU A 18 -6.22 7.68 24.71
C GLU A 18 -4.79 7.44 24.19
N ASP A 19 -4.07 6.47 24.74
CA ASP A 19 -2.73 6.12 24.27
C ASP A 19 -2.75 5.63 22.82
N ILE A 20 -3.74 4.80 22.44
CA ILE A 20 -3.90 4.34 21.06
C ILE A 20 -4.26 5.50 20.13
N TYR A 21 -5.11 6.43 20.58
CA TYR A 21 -5.48 7.62 19.82
C TYR A 21 -4.25 8.48 19.48
N ASN A 22 -3.38 8.69 20.46
CA ASN A 22 -2.14 9.45 20.30
C ASN A 22 -1.11 8.75 19.39
N ILE A 23 -1.10 7.41 19.33
CA ILE A 23 -0.23 6.66 18.40
C ILE A 23 -0.74 6.74 16.95
N LEU A 24 -2.06 6.76 16.75
CA LEU A 24 -2.67 6.69 15.42
C LEU A 24 -2.70 8.03 14.68
N LEU A 25 -2.75 9.14 15.41
CA LEU A 25 -2.83 10.47 14.81
C LEU A 25 -1.46 11.13 14.87
N PRO A 26 -0.79 11.33 13.71
CA PRO A 26 0.41 12.15 13.71
C PRO A 26 0.05 13.56 14.18
N ASN A 27 0.94 14.17 14.95
CA ASN A 27 0.76 15.56 15.34
C ASN A 27 0.70 16.41 14.07
N VAL A 28 -0.39 17.16 13.89
CA VAL A 28 -0.60 18.00 12.70
C VAL A 28 0.53 19.02 12.55
N GLY A 29 1.15 19.45 13.65
CA GLY A 29 2.31 20.35 13.64
C GLY A 29 3.61 19.73 13.12
N ASP A 30 3.71 18.40 13.09
CA ASP A 30 4.86 17.67 12.56
C ASP A 30 4.74 17.40 11.05
N LEU A 31 3.59 17.71 10.45
CA LEU A 31 3.38 17.57 9.01
C LEU A 31 4.11 18.70 8.25
N PRO A 32 4.74 18.40 7.11
CA PRO A 32 5.42 19.43 6.33
C PRO A 32 4.42 20.45 5.78
N LEU A 33 4.74 21.75 5.90
CA LEU A 33 3.94 22.87 5.36
C LEU A 33 3.68 22.77 3.85
N THR A 34 4.56 22.08 3.13
CA THR A 34 4.41 21.78 1.71
C THR A 34 4.73 20.32 1.50
N PRO A 35 3.80 19.52 0.95
CA PRO A 35 4.09 18.12 0.69
C PRO A 35 5.21 18.01 -0.35
N PRO A 36 6.14 17.05 -0.19
CA PRO A 36 7.16 16.77 -1.20
C PRO A 36 6.52 16.46 -2.56
N SER A 37 7.21 16.79 -3.65
CA SER A 37 6.70 16.49 -5.00
C SER A 37 6.52 14.99 -5.19
N ALA A 38 5.61 14.57 -6.08
CA ALA A 38 5.35 13.16 -6.35
C ALA A 38 6.62 12.37 -6.75
N VAL A 39 7.60 13.05 -7.38
CA VAL A 39 8.90 12.44 -7.71
C VAL A 39 9.73 12.20 -6.46
N GLN A 40 9.73 13.13 -5.49
CA GLN A 40 10.47 13.02 -4.24
C GLN A 40 9.82 12.07 -3.23
N SER A 41 8.49 12.02 -3.19
CA SER A 41 7.75 11.22 -2.21
C SER A 41 7.44 9.82 -2.70
N ASN A 42 7.12 9.66 -3.99
CA ASN A 42 6.53 8.43 -4.48
C ASN A 42 7.52 7.55 -5.22
N PHE A 43 8.70 8.06 -5.60
CA PHE A 43 9.75 7.28 -6.26
C PHE A 43 10.99 7.17 -5.38
N ILE A 44 11.48 5.94 -5.23
CA ILE A 44 12.81 5.68 -4.70
C ILE A 44 13.78 5.61 -5.88
N SER A 45 14.82 6.43 -5.85
CA SER A 45 15.84 6.48 -6.90
C SER A 45 17.03 5.59 -6.54
N TYR A 46 17.43 4.75 -7.48
CA TYR A 46 18.66 3.96 -7.40
C TYR A 46 19.57 4.33 -8.57
N PHE A 47 20.87 4.49 -8.28
CA PHE A 47 21.91 4.45 -9.30
C PHE A 47 22.41 3.01 -9.38
N ALA A 48 22.27 2.38 -10.54
CA ALA A 48 22.64 1.01 -10.79
C ALA A 48 23.95 0.98 -11.60
N PRO A 49 25.12 0.91 -10.93
CA PRO A 49 26.40 0.80 -11.63
C PRO A 49 26.55 -0.58 -12.27
N ASP A 50 27.04 -0.61 -13.51
CA ASP A 50 27.43 -1.85 -14.20
C ASP A 50 28.94 -2.04 -14.07
N PHE A 51 29.34 -2.89 -13.12
CA PHE A 51 30.76 -3.18 -12.86
C PHE A 51 31.38 -4.12 -13.90
N LEU A 52 30.58 -4.82 -14.69
CA LEU A 52 31.06 -5.75 -15.72
C LEU A 52 31.25 -5.03 -17.05
N LYS A 53 30.42 -4.03 -17.34
CA LYS A 53 30.51 -3.18 -18.53
C LYS A 53 30.63 -1.72 -18.12
N PRO A 54 31.85 -1.17 -18.08
CA PRO A 54 32.05 0.23 -17.78
C PRO A 54 31.15 1.13 -18.64
N MET A 55 30.59 2.17 -18.04
CA MET A 55 29.72 3.14 -18.71
C MET A 55 28.40 2.54 -19.22
N HIS A 56 27.89 1.49 -18.58
CA HIS A 56 26.54 0.95 -18.82
C HIS A 56 25.60 1.18 -17.63
N ASP A 57 25.92 2.17 -16.81
CA ASP A 57 25.17 2.49 -15.59
C ASP A 57 23.76 3.01 -15.91
N GLN A 58 22.81 2.76 -15.02
CA GLN A 58 21.41 3.12 -15.21
C GLN A 58 20.84 3.84 -13.99
N TYR A 59 19.80 4.64 -14.21
CA TYR A 59 18.93 5.14 -13.16
C TYR A 59 17.65 4.33 -13.11
N VAL A 60 17.26 3.93 -11.90
CA VAL A 60 16.00 3.22 -11.65
C VAL A 60 15.17 4.05 -10.68
N TYR A 61 14.00 4.51 -11.13
CA TYR A 61 13.01 5.17 -10.28
C TYR A 61 11.88 4.19 -10.01
N ARG A 62 11.75 3.77 -8.75
CA ARG A 62 10.76 2.77 -8.33
C ARG A 62 9.65 3.41 -7.53
N HIS A 63 8.42 3.27 -8.01
CA HIS A 63 7.23 3.69 -7.28
C HIS A 63 6.65 2.56 -6.43
N ALA A 64 6.03 2.90 -5.30
CA ALA A 64 5.43 1.92 -4.38
C ALA A 64 4.34 1.04 -5.03
N ASN A 65 3.58 1.58 -5.99
CA ASN A 65 2.57 0.85 -6.77
C ASN A 65 3.15 -0.15 -7.80
N GLY A 66 4.47 -0.32 -7.85
CA GLY A 66 5.14 -1.24 -8.77
C GLY A 66 5.51 -0.64 -10.13
N LEU A 67 5.20 0.63 -10.41
CA LEU A 67 5.74 1.34 -11.58
C LEU A 67 7.26 1.50 -11.44
N CYS A 68 7.99 1.24 -12.52
CA CYS A 68 9.42 1.42 -12.59
C CYS A 68 9.78 2.21 -13.85
N VAL A 69 10.57 3.27 -13.70
CA VAL A 69 11.17 4.00 -14.82
C VAL A 69 12.65 3.68 -14.82
N ILE A 70 13.14 3.13 -15.93
CA ILE A 70 14.56 2.82 -16.12
C ILE A 70 15.10 3.77 -17.18
N GLY A 71 16.20 4.45 -16.87
CA GLY A 71 16.90 5.36 -17.78
C GLY A 71 18.39 5.06 -17.83
N LEU A 72 19.04 5.46 -18.91
CA LEU A 72 20.50 5.38 -19.01
C LEU A 72 21.14 6.51 -18.19
N ALA A 73 22.24 6.22 -17.50
CA ALA A 73 23.01 7.26 -16.81
C ALA A 73 23.55 8.29 -17.81
N SER A 74 23.73 9.54 -17.39
CA SER A 74 24.31 10.59 -18.27
C SER A 74 25.72 10.25 -18.77
N THR A 75 26.43 9.41 -18.01
CA THR A 75 27.74 8.85 -18.37
C THR A 75 27.65 7.62 -19.28
N HIS A 76 26.47 7.14 -19.65
CA HIS A 76 26.34 5.90 -20.40
C HIS A 76 27.00 6.02 -21.78
N LEU A 77 27.63 4.93 -22.24
CA LEU A 77 28.29 4.82 -23.54
C LEU A 77 27.39 5.20 -24.73
N ALA A 78 26.07 5.06 -24.58
CA ALA A 78 25.09 5.36 -25.61
C ALA A 78 25.01 6.86 -25.94
N PHE A 79 25.49 7.71 -25.03
CA PHE A 79 25.55 9.16 -25.22
C PHE A 79 26.91 9.66 -25.73
N LYS A 80 27.90 8.76 -25.90
CA LYS A 80 29.22 9.14 -26.42
C LYS A 80 29.25 9.05 -27.94
N GLU A 81 29.82 10.07 -28.56
CA GLU A 81 30.21 10.03 -29.97
C GLU A 81 31.39 9.07 -30.15
N GLN A 82 31.27 8.14 -31.10
CA GLN A 82 32.39 7.28 -31.49
C GLN A 82 33.12 7.89 -32.69
N GLU A 83 34.45 7.74 -32.72
CA GLU A 83 35.27 8.12 -33.87
C GLU A 83 34.79 7.35 -35.12
N GLY A 84 34.39 8.09 -36.16
CA GLY A 84 33.76 7.53 -37.37
C GLY A 84 32.28 7.86 -37.54
N GLY A 85 31.67 8.66 -36.64
CA GLY A 85 30.32 9.22 -36.82
C GLY A 85 29.16 8.31 -36.39
N GLY A 86 29.45 7.22 -35.68
CA GLY A 86 28.46 6.28 -35.16
C GLY A 86 28.35 6.34 -33.64
N GLY A 87 27.78 7.41 -33.08
CA GLY A 87 27.48 7.49 -31.64
C GLY A 87 26.14 8.15 -31.39
N GLY A 88 25.53 7.84 -30.24
CA GLY A 88 24.17 8.25 -29.91
C GLY A 88 23.14 7.13 -29.96
N ILE A 89 21.99 7.35 -29.32
CA ILE A 89 20.82 6.47 -29.43
C ILE A 89 20.20 6.70 -30.81
N THR A 90 20.32 5.72 -31.71
CA THR A 90 19.87 5.83 -33.11
C THR A 90 18.49 5.24 -33.36
N ALA A 91 18.00 4.38 -32.46
CA ALA A 91 16.68 3.76 -32.53
C ALA A 91 16.14 3.50 -31.14
N VAL A 92 14.82 3.62 -30.98
CA VAL A 92 14.08 3.27 -29.77
C VAL A 92 12.85 2.47 -30.21
N ASP A 93 12.63 1.34 -29.57
CA ASP A 93 11.43 0.52 -29.76
C ASP A 93 10.51 0.64 -28.55
N PHE A 94 9.20 0.65 -28.79
CA PHE A 94 8.18 0.73 -27.74
C PHE A 94 7.26 -0.48 -27.85
N ASN A 95 7.25 -1.30 -26.80
CA ASN A 95 6.28 -2.39 -26.66
C ASN A 95 5.15 -1.95 -25.72
N VAL A 96 3.90 -2.21 -26.12
CA VAL A 96 2.70 -1.96 -25.30
C VAL A 96 1.95 -3.25 -25.08
N GLY A 97 1.62 -3.54 -23.82
CA GLY A 97 0.96 -4.79 -23.44
C GLY A 97 1.44 -5.30 -22.08
N LYS A 98 0.57 -5.98 -21.35
CA LYS A 98 0.88 -6.55 -20.03
C LYS A 98 1.39 -7.98 -20.18
N SER A 99 2.53 -8.30 -19.58
CA SER A 99 2.74 -9.64 -19.01
C SER A 99 1.77 -9.74 -17.82
N ASN A 100 0.66 -10.47 -17.99
CA ASN A 100 -0.54 -10.24 -17.20
C ASN A 100 -0.37 -10.50 -15.69
N ARG A 101 -0.43 -9.43 -14.87
CA ARG A 101 -0.76 -9.49 -13.43
C ARG A 101 -2.19 -8.98 -13.12
N SER A 102 -2.91 -8.47 -14.13
CA SER A 102 -4.31 -8.06 -13.98
C SER A 102 -5.30 -9.22 -13.96
N GLU A 103 -4.93 -10.39 -14.46
CA GLU A 103 -5.66 -11.66 -14.24
C GLU A 103 -5.68 -12.08 -12.77
N MET A 104 -4.78 -11.55 -11.94
CA MET A 104 -4.72 -11.85 -10.51
C MET A 104 -5.60 -10.91 -9.67
N LYS A 105 -6.67 -10.33 -10.24
CA LYS A 105 -7.58 -9.44 -9.50
C LYS A 105 -9.04 -9.75 -9.78
N VAL A 106 -9.83 -9.76 -8.71
CA VAL A 106 -11.30 -9.86 -8.75
C VAL A 106 -11.89 -8.71 -7.97
N TYR A 107 -13.11 -8.30 -8.30
CA TYR A 107 -13.79 -7.22 -7.59
C TYR A 107 -15.30 -7.48 -7.52
N GLU A 108 -15.93 -6.94 -6.48
CA GLU A 108 -17.38 -6.95 -6.32
C GLU A 108 -17.86 -5.58 -5.88
N PHE A 109 -18.84 -5.06 -6.63
CA PHE A 109 -19.68 -3.97 -6.18
C PHE A 109 -20.93 -4.56 -5.53
N SER A 110 -21.14 -4.29 -4.24
CA SER A 110 -22.26 -4.83 -3.47
C SER A 110 -23.05 -3.72 -2.79
N THR A 111 -24.37 -3.86 -2.78
CA THR A 111 -25.28 -3.03 -1.98
C THR A 111 -25.19 -3.34 -0.49
N PHE A 112 -24.56 -4.46 -0.11
CA PHE A 112 -24.23 -4.78 1.27
C PHE A 112 -22.79 -4.32 1.55
N PHE A 113 -22.61 -3.54 2.61
CA PHE A 113 -21.29 -3.05 2.99
C PHE A 113 -20.35 -4.22 3.36
N LEU A 114 -19.26 -4.37 2.59
CA LEU A 114 -18.28 -5.46 2.70
C LEU A 114 -18.93 -6.85 2.75
N HIS A 115 -19.52 -7.25 1.63
CA HIS A 115 -20.22 -8.52 1.45
C HIS A 115 -19.38 -9.73 1.89
N LYS A 116 -19.71 -10.26 3.07
CA LYS A 116 -18.91 -11.28 3.76
C LYS A 116 -18.75 -12.56 2.96
N ASP A 117 -19.83 -13.10 2.41
CA ASP A 117 -19.80 -14.41 1.77
C ASP A 117 -18.93 -14.40 0.53
N TRP A 118 -18.98 -13.32 -0.26
CA TRP A 118 -18.09 -13.14 -1.40
C TRP A 118 -16.62 -13.02 -0.99
N ILE A 119 -16.31 -12.24 0.05
CA ILE A 119 -14.93 -12.12 0.57
C ILE A 119 -14.39 -13.48 1.02
N MET A 120 -15.20 -14.26 1.74
CA MET A 120 -14.81 -15.59 2.21
C MET A 120 -14.53 -16.53 1.03
N GLU A 121 -15.40 -16.53 0.00
CA GLU A 121 -15.21 -17.33 -1.22
C GLU A 121 -13.89 -16.97 -1.94
N GLN A 122 -13.54 -15.67 -1.99
CA GLN A 122 -12.30 -15.24 -2.62
C GLN A 122 -11.06 -15.59 -1.78
N TRP A 123 -11.15 -15.53 -0.44
CA TRP A 123 -10.07 -16.01 0.43
C TRP A 123 -9.78 -17.50 0.23
N GLU A 124 -10.80 -18.34 0.04
CA GLU A 124 -10.62 -19.77 -0.27
C GLU A 124 -9.86 -20.01 -1.59
N LYS A 125 -9.87 -19.03 -2.49
CA LYS A 125 -9.16 -19.04 -3.77
C LYS A 125 -7.80 -18.33 -3.70
N ASN A 126 -7.29 -18.01 -2.52
CA ASN A 126 -6.03 -17.26 -2.30
C ASN A 126 -6.03 -15.83 -2.86
N TYR A 127 -7.20 -15.23 -3.04
CA TYR A 127 -7.32 -13.80 -3.28
C TYR A 127 -7.41 -13.08 -1.94
N TYR A 128 -6.69 -11.98 -1.77
CA TYR A 128 -6.70 -11.17 -0.56
C TYR A 128 -7.17 -9.75 -0.87
N ILE A 129 -7.89 -9.11 0.05
CA ILE A 129 -8.32 -7.71 -0.08
C ILE A 129 -7.10 -6.83 -0.31
N SER A 130 -7.11 -6.10 -1.42
CA SER A 130 -6.06 -5.16 -1.80
C SER A 130 -6.55 -3.72 -1.84
N SER A 131 -7.87 -3.50 -1.94
CA SER A 131 -8.49 -2.19 -1.79
C SER A 131 -9.97 -2.32 -1.43
N ILE A 132 -10.49 -1.36 -0.64
CA ILE A 132 -11.91 -1.23 -0.32
C ILE A 132 -12.35 0.22 -0.45
N VAL A 133 -13.56 0.44 -0.94
CA VAL A 133 -14.20 1.75 -1.01
C VAL A 133 -15.67 1.59 -0.65
N GLY A 134 -16.18 2.44 0.23
CA GLY A 134 -17.59 2.56 0.56
C GLY A 134 -18.22 3.80 -0.06
N ALA A 135 -19.51 3.73 -0.32
CA ALA A 135 -20.31 4.84 -0.83
C ALA A 135 -21.25 5.37 0.25
N THR A 136 -21.87 6.53 0.00
CA THR A 136 -22.78 7.19 0.94
C THR A 136 -24.14 6.53 1.11
N ASN A 137 -24.43 5.49 0.32
CA ASN A 137 -25.71 4.77 0.29
C ASN A 137 -25.60 3.34 0.86
N GLY A 138 -24.61 3.08 1.70
CA GLY A 138 -24.33 1.77 2.28
C GLY A 138 -23.62 0.78 1.35
N SER A 139 -23.48 1.08 0.06
CA SER A 139 -22.80 0.17 -0.89
C SER A 139 -21.28 0.22 -0.77
N SER A 140 -20.61 -0.79 -1.31
CA SER A 140 -19.15 -0.87 -1.33
C SER A 140 -18.61 -1.55 -2.58
N LEU A 141 -17.36 -1.21 -2.92
CA LEU A 141 -16.54 -1.90 -3.88
C LEU A 141 -15.36 -2.54 -3.14
N VAL A 142 -15.20 -3.85 -3.28
CA VAL A 142 -14.06 -4.60 -2.76
C VAL A 142 -13.23 -5.08 -3.94
N VAL A 143 -11.91 -4.86 -3.89
CA VAL A 143 -10.95 -5.42 -4.84
C VAL A 143 -10.07 -6.40 -4.09
N MET A 144 -9.98 -7.63 -4.59
CA MET A 144 -9.12 -8.68 -4.06
C MET A 144 -8.10 -9.10 -5.12
N SER A 145 -6.92 -9.53 -4.69
CA SER A 145 -5.81 -9.87 -5.58
C SER A 145 -5.12 -11.15 -5.14
N GLU A 146 -4.72 -11.97 -6.11
CA GLU A 146 -3.90 -13.16 -5.94
C GLU A 146 -2.42 -12.80 -6.11
N GLY A 147 -1.50 -13.60 -5.57
CA GLY A 147 -0.06 -13.35 -5.65
C GLY A 147 0.43 -12.16 -4.83
N THR A 148 -0.38 -11.72 -3.86
CA THR A 148 0.05 -10.77 -2.82
C THR A 148 1.04 -11.46 -1.88
N PRO A 149 1.93 -10.72 -1.20
CA PRO A 149 2.78 -11.29 -0.15
C PRO A 149 2.01 -11.64 1.14
N TYR A 150 0.68 -11.42 1.18
CA TYR A 150 -0.14 -11.73 2.35
C TYR A 150 -0.33 -13.24 2.47
N THR A 151 -0.09 -13.76 3.67
CA THR A 151 -0.39 -15.16 4.03
C THR A 151 -1.68 -15.27 4.86
N GLU A 152 -2.00 -14.21 5.60
CA GLU A 152 -3.16 -14.12 6.47
C GLU A 152 -3.80 -12.73 6.36
N GLN A 153 -5.13 -12.66 6.48
CA GLN A 153 -5.87 -11.40 6.47
C GLN A 153 -7.06 -11.47 7.41
N SER A 154 -7.40 -10.31 7.99
CA SER A 154 -8.63 -10.16 8.76
C SER A 154 -9.23 -8.78 8.51
N TYR A 155 -10.56 -8.67 8.57
CA TYR A 155 -11.27 -7.40 8.46
C TYR A 155 -12.32 -7.29 9.58
N LYS A 156 -12.73 -6.06 9.89
CA LYS A 156 -13.79 -5.76 10.85
C LYS A 156 -14.67 -4.63 10.33
N VAL A 157 -15.98 -4.87 10.33
CA VAL A 157 -17.01 -3.82 10.22
C VAL A 157 -17.41 -3.42 11.63
N SER A 158 -17.54 -2.12 11.86
CA SER A 158 -17.87 -1.54 13.17
C SER A 158 -18.60 -0.22 12.96
N GLU A 159 -19.58 0.10 13.80
CA GLU A 159 -20.30 1.38 13.77
C GLU A 159 -19.44 2.54 14.31
N SER A 160 -18.49 2.22 15.19
CA SER A 160 -17.49 3.15 15.73
C SER A 160 -16.08 2.72 15.37
N PHE A 161 -15.13 3.65 15.46
CA PHE A 161 -13.72 3.37 15.15
C PHE A 161 -13.16 2.27 16.08
N PRO A 162 -12.65 1.14 15.56
CA PRO A 162 -12.40 -0.05 16.38
C PRO A 162 -10.99 -0.08 17.00
N TYR A 163 -10.63 0.90 17.83
CA TYR A 163 -9.28 1.05 18.43
C TYR A 163 -8.78 -0.22 19.13
N LYS A 164 -9.58 -0.77 20.06
CA LYS A 164 -9.22 -1.97 20.82
C LYS A 164 -8.91 -3.18 19.92
N TRP A 165 -9.66 -3.32 18.82
CA TRP A 165 -9.45 -4.42 17.87
C TRP A 165 -8.18 -4.22 17.03
N ILE A 166 -7.91 -2.99 16.57
CA ILE A 166 -6.69 -2.65 15.83
C ILE A 166 -5.46 -2.93 16.69
N ASN A 167 -5.46 -2.50 17.95
CA ASN A 167 -4.32 -2.73 18.86
C ASN A 167 -4.09 -4.23 19.12
N LYS A 168 -5.17 -4.99 19.33
CA LYS A 168 -5.08 -6.45 19.43
C LYS A 168 -4.46 -7.06 18.17
N LYS A 169 -4.89 -6.62 16.98
CA LYS A 169 -4.38 -7.13 15.70
C LYS A 169 -2.92 -6.78 15.44
N TRP A 170 -2.48 -5.59 15.84
CA TRP A 170 -1.07 -5.22 15.80
C TRP A 170 -0.21 -6.12 16.70
N LYS A 171 -0.67 -6.45 17.91
CA LYS A 171 0.02 -7.40 18.81
C LYS A 171 0.08 -8.82 18.22
N GLU A 172 -0.86 -9.17 17.35
CA GLU A 172 -0.88 -10.44 16.58
C GLU A 172 -0.02 -10.37 15.30
N GLY A 173 0.64 -9.24 14.99
CA GLY A 173 1.48 -9.07 13.80
C GLY A 173 0.74 -8.67 12.53
N PHE A 174 -0.57 -8.39 12.60
CA PHE A 174 -1.33 -7.83 11.47
C PHE A 174 -1.06 -6.33 11.36
N HIS A 175 -1.21 -5.78 10.16
CA HIS A 175 -1.12 -4.35 9.90
C HIS A 175 -2.35 -3.85 9.15
N VAL A 176 -2.71 -2.58 9.35
CA VAL A 176 -3.80 -1.94 8.61
C VAL A 176 -3.33 -1.69 7.18
N THR A 177 -4.04 -2.24 6.20
CA THR A 177 -3.70 -2.08 4.77
C THR A 177 -4.70 -1.22 4.01
N SER A 178 -5.95 -1.19 4.44
CA SER A 178 -7.00 -0.35 3.88
C SER A 178 -8.10 -0.12 4.91
N MET A 179 -8.74 1.03 4.84
CA MET A 179 -9.90 1.39 5.66
C MET A 179 -10.91 2.13 4.79
N THR A 180 -12.19 1.95 5.08
CA THR A 180 -13.26 2.70 4.42
C THR A 180 -14.42 2.91 5.37
N ILE A 181 -15.23 3.91 5.07
CA ILE A 181 -16.54 4.14 5.66
C ILE A 181 -17.60 4.01 4.57
N ALA A 182 -18.83 3.72 4.95
CA ALA A 182 -19.99 3.95 4.10
C ALA A 182 -20.97 4.86 4.84
N GLY A 183 -21.64 5.73 4.08
CA GLY A 183 -22.77 6.49 4.61
C GLY A 183 -23.99 5.59 4.72
N ASN A 184 -24.83 5.86 5.71
CA ASN A 184 -26.12 5.18 5.88
C ASN A 184 -27.25 6.11 5.45
#